data_AF-A0A1F7I935-F1
#
_entry.id   AF-A0A1F7I935-F1
#
_cell.length_a   1.000
_cell.length_b   1.000
_cell.length_c   1.000
_cell.angle_alpha   90.00
_cell.angle_beta   90.00
_cell.angle_gamma   90.00
#
_symmetry.space_group_name_H-M   'P 1'
#
loop_
_entity.id
_entity.type
_entity.pdbx_description
1 polymer ?
#
loop_
_entity_poly.entity_id
_entity_poly.type
_entity_poly.pdbx_seq_one_letter_code
_entity_poly.pdbx_strand_id
1 'polypeptide(L)'
;MLNPASIRTITELREEPLKIFRAVKKLLGPIYIFHRSTPQVAIVDIKYFTNLIDELEDLRDARDANSRQKDKRRKLIPWKKVKRALQQV
;
A
#
# COMPACT_ATOMS: atom_id res chain seq x y z
N MET A 1 -9.57 -6.16 -16.93
CA MET A 1 -10.94 -5.61 -16.77
C MET A 1 -11.25 -5.54 -15.29
N LEU A 2 -11.93 -4.48 -14.83
CA LEU A 2 -12.36 -4.39 -13.43
C LEU A 2 -13.42 -5.48 -13.16
N ASN A 3 -13.35 -6.12 -11.99
CA ASN A 3 -14.33 -7.11 -11.58
C ASN A 3 -15.70 -6.40 -11.42
N PRO A 4 -16.77 -6.81 -12.11
CA PRO A 4 -18.09 -6.19 -11.95
C PRO A 4 -18.58 -6.17 -10.50
N ALA A 5 -18.18 -7.17 -9.70
CA ALA A 5 -18.53 -7.24 -8.29
C ALA A 5 -17.90 -6.12 -7.44
N SER A 6 -16.83 -5.49 -7.92
CA SER A 6 -16.11 -4.40 -7.25
C SER A 6 -16.45 -3.01 -7.76
N ILE A 7 -17.53 -2.86 -8.54
CA ILE A 7 -18.01 -1.58 -9.05
C ILE A 7 -19.31 -1.21 -8.34
N ARG A 8 -19.38 0.00 -7.79
CA ARG A 8 -20.59 0.58 -7.19
C ARG A 8 -20.77 2.02 -7.66
N THR A 9 -21.99 2.54 -7.50
CA THR A 9 -22.30 3.94 -7.80
C THR A 9 -22.35 4.80 -6.54
N ILE A 10 -22.25 6.12 -6.72
CA ILE A 10 -22.41 7.07 -5.62
C ILE A 10 -23.81 6.98 -4.97
N THR A 11 -24.83 6.62 -5.75
CA THR A 11 -26.20 6.42 -5.25
C THR A 11 -26.26 5.22 -4.31
N GLU A 12 -25.71 4.08 -4.72
CA GLU A 12 -25.64 2.88 -3.86
C GLU A 12 -24.84 3.15 -2.57
N LEU A 13 -23.78 3.96 -2.64
CA LEU A 13 -23.02 4.36 -1.45
C LEU A 13 -23.87 5.19 -0.48
N ARG A 14 -24.76 6.04 -1.00
CA ARG A 14 -25.66 6.85 -0.18
C ARG A 14 -26.77 6.01 0.44
N GLU A 15 -27.33 5.08 -0.32
CA GLU A 15 -28.48 4.26 0.10
C GLU A 15 -28.07 3.12 1.04
N GLU A 16 -26.98 2.41 0.74
CA GLU A 16 -26.58 1.18 1.47
C GLU A 16 -25.08 1.17 1.86
N PRO A 17 -24.55 2.20 2.55
CA PRO A 17 -23.11 2.32 2.83
C PRO A 17 -22.55 1.12 3.61
N LEU A 18 -23.29 0.62 4.60
CA LEU A 18 -22.86 -0.51 5.43
C LEU A 18 -22.69 -1.79 4.62
N LYS A 19 -23.49 -2.01 3.56
CA LYS A 19 -23.35 -3.18 2.68
C LYS A 19 -22.07 -3.09 1.89
N ILE A 20 -21.73 -1.90 1.40
CA ILE A 20 -20.46 -1.66 0.69
C ILE A 20 -19.28 -1.92 1.62
N PHE A 21 -19.27 -1.35 2.83
CA PHE A 21 -18.17 -1.57 3.78
C PHE A 21 -18.01 -3.04 4.20
N ARG A 22 -19.13 -3.77 4.36
CA ARG A 22 -19.08 -5.22 4.62
C ARG A 22 -18.54 -6.01 3.42
N ALA A 23 -18.87 -5.60 2.21
CA ALA A 23 -18.35 -6.22 0.99
C ALA A 23 -16.84 -5.97 0.82
N VAL A 24 -16.36 -4.76 1.10
CA VAL A 24 -14.93 -4.41 1.09
C VAL A 24 -14.12 -5.35 2.00
N LYS A 25 -14.62 -5.66 3.20
CA LYS A 25 -13.95 -6.58 4.13
C LYS A 25 -13.87 -8.03 3.63
N LYS A 26 -14.75 -8.44 2.73
CA LYS A 26 -14.80 -9.80 2.17
C LYS A 26 -13.99 -9.92 0.88
N LEU A 27 -13.81 -8.82 0.16
CA LEU A 27 -13.03 -8.78 -1.07
C LEU A 27 -11.55 -8.58 -0.75
N LEU A 28 -10.67 -9.26 -1.48
CA LEU A 28 -9.22 -9.09 -1.40
C LEU A 28 -8.74 -7.83 -2.15
N GLY A 29 -9.57 -6.80 -2.29
CA GLY A 29 -9.25 -5.63 -3.10
C GLY A 29 -10.28 -4.50 -3.05
N PRO A 30 -10.02 -3.41 -3.78
CA PRO A 30 -10.84 -2.20 -3.73
C PRO A 30 -12.24 -2.40 -4.33
N ILE A 31 -13.22 -1.70 -3.75
CA ILE A 31 -14.48 -1.36 -4.42
C ILE A 31 -14.37 0.06 -4.98
N TYR A 32 -14.64 0.22 -6.26
CA TYR A 32 -14.62 1.49 -6.96
C TYR A 32 -16.00 2.12 -6.97
N ILE A 33 -16.08 3.39 -6.54
CA ILE A 33 -17.29 4.20 -6.58
C ILE A 33 -17.27 5.09 -7.81
N PHE A 34 -18.28 4.93 -8.65
CA PHE A 34 -18.45 5.69 -9.87
C PHE A 34 -19.54 6.74 -9.72
N HIS A 35 -19.34 7.87 -10.39
CA HIS A 35 -20.35 8.90 -10.61
C HIS A 35 -20.31 9.29 -12.10
N ARG A 36 -21.46 9.23 -12.78
CA ARG A 36 -21.58 9.54 -14.22
C ARG A 36 -20.52 8.82 -15.07
N SER A 37 -20.36 7.52 -14.84
CA SER A 37 -19.39 6.64 -15.52
C SER A 37 -17.91 6.97 -15.30
N THR A 38 -17.59 7.87 -14.37
CA THR A 38 -16.20 8.17 -13.98
C THR A 38 -15.91 7.59 -12.59
N PRO A 39 -14.79 6.87 -12.41
CA PRO A 39 -14.38 6.42 -11.08
C PRO A 39 -13.91 7.64 -10.28
N GLN A 40 -14.45 7.81 -9.08
CA GLN A 40 -14.14 8.94 -8.22
C GLN A 40 -13.38 8.51 -6.96
N VAL A 41 -13.72 7.35 -6.41
CA VAL A 41 -13.16 6.87 -5.13
C VAL A 41 -12.90 5.36 -5.21
N ALA A 42 -11.84 4.89 -4.56
CA ALA A 42 -11.62 3.49 -4.27
C ALA A 42 -11.72 3.28 -2.75
N ILE A 43 -12.59 2.37 -2.32
CA ILE A 43 -12.76 1.99 -0.92
C ILE A 43 -12.06 0.65 -0.72
N VAL A 44 -11.18 0.57 0.27
CA VAL A 44 -10.38 -0.61 0.60
C VAL A 44 -10.51 -0.94 2.08
N ASP A 45 -10.22 -2.20 2.44
CA ASP A 45 -10.04 -2.55 3.83
C ASP A 45 -8.76 -1.90 4.37
N ILE A 46 -8.77 -1.52 5.64
CA ILE A 46 -7.62 -0.84 6.24
C ILE A 46 -6.37 -1.71 6.24
N LYS A 47 -6.49 -3.02 6.45
CA LYS A 47 -5.34 -3.93 6.43
C LYS A 47 -4.76 -4.04 5.04
N TYR A 48 -5.63 -4.10 4.03
CA TYR A 48 -5.21 -4.10 2.63
C TYR A 48 -4.43 -2.81 2.30
N PHE A 49 -4.93 -1.66 2.75
CA PHE A 49 -4.24 -0.38 2.56
C PHE A 49 -2.86 -0.36 3.24
N THR A 50 -2.78 -0.77 4.51
CA THR A 50 -1.51 -0.81 5.25
C THR A 50 -0.49 -1.72 4.56
N ASN A 51 -0.87 -2.94 4.19
CA ASN A 51 0.03 -3.86 3.50
C ASN A 51 0.51 -3.29 2.16
N LEU A 52 -0.36 -2.62 1.41
CA LEU A 52 0.02 -1.99 0.15
C LEU A 52 1.06 -0.88 0.35
N ILE A 53 0.93 -0.09 1.42
CA ILE A 53 1.91 0.94 1.76
C ILE A 53 3.25 0.30 2.15
N ASP A 54 3.23 -0.72 3.01
CA ASP A 54 4.44 -1.42 3.44
C ASP A 54 5.21 -2.01 2.22
N GLU A 55 4.48 -2.68 1.32
CA GLU A 55 5.07 -3.23 0.09
C GLU A 55 5.66 -2.13 -0.83
N LEU A 56 5.01 -0.96 -0.91
CA LEU A 56 5.51 0.17 -1.68
C LEU A 56 6.77 0.79 -1.06
N GLU A 57 6.83 0.86 0.27
CA GLU A 57 8.00 1.33 1.00
C GLU A 57 9.19 0.38 0.80
N ASP A 58 8.98 -0.93 0.93
CA ASP A 58 10.01 -1.94 0.69
C ASP A 58 10.56 -1.86 -0.74
N LEU A 59 9.69 -1.69 -1.74
CA LEU A 59 10.10 -1.52 -3.14
C LEU A 59 10.93 -0.24 -3.34
N ARG A 60 10.54 0.85 -2.68
CA ARG A 60 11.28 2.12 -2.74
C ARG A 60 12.65 1.98 -2.10
N ASP A 61 12.74 1.34 -0.93
CA ASP A 61 13.99 1.11 -0.22
C ASP A 61 14.93 0.20 -1.02
N ALA A 62 14.40 -0.86 -1.63
CA ALA A 62 15.16 -1.73 -2.52
C ALA A 62 15.71 -0.95 -3.74
N ARG A 63 14.90 -0.06 -4.33
CA ARG A 63 15.33 0.80 -5.44
C ARG A 63 16.44 1.77 -5.01
N ASP A 64 16.29 2.39 -3.85
CA ASP A 64 17.28 3.32 -3.29
C ASP A 64 18.60 2.61 -2.98
N ALA A 65 18.54 1.43 -2.34
CA ALA A 65 19.71 0.59 -2.09
C ALA A 65 20.45 0.23 -3.38
N ASN A 66 19.73 -0.20 -4.42
CA ASN A 66 20.30 -0.51 -5.72
C ASN A 66 20.97 0.70 -6.39
N SER A 67 20.38 1.90 -6.25
CA SER A 67 20.98 3.13 -6.77
C SER A 67 22.30 3.47 -6.06
N ARG A 68 22.35 3.29 -4.74
CA ARG A 68 23.52 3.58 -3.90
C ARG A 68 24.64 2.55 -4.04
N GLN A 69 24.32 1.31 -4.37
CA GLN A 69 25.33 0.26 -4.63
C GLN A 69 26.22 0.58 -5.84
N LYS A 70 25.68 1.34 -6.82
CA LYS A 70 26.45 1.83 -7.97
C LYS A 70 27.50 2.88 -7.57
N ASP A 71 27.33 3.50 -6.41
CA ASP A 71 28.21 4.53 -5.85
C ASP A 71 29.37 3.87 -5.05
N LYS A 72 30.23 3.12 -5.76
CA LYS A 72 31.32 2.27 -5.19
C LYS A 72 32.40 3.01 -4.39
N ARG A 73 32.34 4.33 -4.24
CA ARG A 73 33.41 5.17 -3.68
C ARG A 73 33.28 5.47 -2.18
N ARG A 74 32.27 4.96 -1.49
CA ARG A 74 32.06 5.26 -0.06
C ARG A 74 32.77 4.25 0.85
N LYS A 75 33.43 4.74 1.90
CA LYS A 75 34.03 3.90 2.96
C LYS A 75 32.91 3.22 3.74
N LEU A 76 32.85 1.88 3.66
CA LEU A 76 31.91 1.08 4.44
C LEU A 76 32.38 0.98 5.90
N ILE A 77 31.43 0.96 6.84
CA ILE A 77 31.72 0.72 8.26
C ILE A 77 31.61 -0.79 8.52
N PRO A 78 32.64 -1.45 9.08
CA PRO A 78 32.55 -2.87 9.41
C PRO A 78 31.46 -3.16 10.44
N TRP A 79 30.69 -4.25 10.23
CA TRP A 79 29.61 -4.68 11.13
C TRP A 79 30.01 -4.78 12.61
N LYS A 80 31.24 -5.23 12.88
CA LYS A 80 31.80 -5.31 14.25
C LYS A 80 31.77 -3.97 14.99
N LYS A 81 31.99 -2.84 14.28
CA LYS A 81 31.91 -1.50 14.89
C LYS A 81 30.47 -1.09 15.19
N VAL A 82 29.55 -1.40 14.29
CA VAL A 82 28.12 -1.11 14.46
C VAL A 82 27.53 -1.88 15.65
N LYS A 83 27.81 -3.20 15.73
CA LYS A 83 27.34 -4.06 16.83
C LYS A 83 27.77 -3.56 18.20
N ARG A 84 29.01 -3.06 18.32
CA ARG A 84 29.55 -2.53 19.58
C ARG A 84 28.83 -1.25 20.03
N ALA A 85 28.43 -0.38 19.10
CA ALA A 85 27.73 0.86 19.41
C ALA A 85 26.28 0.62 19.86
N LEU A 86 25.59 -0.37 19.29
CA LEU A 86 24.21 -0.72 19.66
C LEU A 86 24.08 -1.43 21.01
N GLN A 87 25.16 -2.02 21.54
CA GLN A 87 25.19 -2.69 22.84
C GLN A 87 25.49 -1.74 24.01
N GLN A 88 25.72 -0.46 23.74
CA GLN A 88 26.02 0.58 24.74
C GLN A 88 24.81 1.51 25.02
N VAL A 89 23.66 1.23 24.41
CA VAL A 89 22.36 1.88 24.63
C VAL A 89 21.43 0.85 25.25
#